data_AF-A0A8T3RES5-F1
#
_entry.id   AF-A0A8T3RES5-F1
#
_cell.length_a   1.000
_cell.length_b   1.000
_cell.length_c   1.000
_cell.angle_alpha   90.00
_cell.angle_beta   90.00
_cell.angle_gamma   90.00
#
_symmetry.space_group_name_H-M   'P 1'
#
loop_
_entity.id
_entity.type
_entity.pdbx_description
1 polymer ?
#
loop_
_entity_poly.entity_id
_entity_poly.type
_entity_poly.pdbx_seq_one_letter_code
_entity_poly.pdbx_strand_id
1 'polypeptide(L)'
;MNAALYPARIWREGGVYYVQFLDLENGFTFGNTLLEAQDMAADVLSALLASCIEHGAPIPEPSSRKGKDIYLIAPDAKVQAALLLRTARASRSQGEVAEAMGTTWQAYQKIEQPDANTTLSKLQKAAKVLGKRLVIELR
;
A
#
# COMPACT_ATOMS: atom_id res chain seq x y z
N MET A 1 -8.31 -1.28 7.00
CA MET A 1 -8.22 -0.83 5.59
C MET A 1 -8.80 -1.85 4.60
N ASN A 2 -9.60 -1.40 3.61
CA ASN A 2 -10.07 -2.25 2.48
C ASN A 2 -9.38 -1.91 1.13
N ALA A 3 -8.81 -0.71 1.02
CA ALA A 3 -7.99 -0.26 -0.10
C ALA A 3 -6.90 0.67 0.44
N ALA A 4 -5.67 0.54 -0.06
CA ALA A 4 -4.54 1.39 0.34
C ALA A 4 -4.46 2.62 -0.56
N LEU A 5 -5.40 3.55 -0.36
CA LEU A 5 -5.48 4.80 -1.11
C LEU A 5 -5.22 5.96 -0.17
N TYR A 6 -4.10 6.66 -0.36
CA TYR A 6 -3.69 7.76 0.49
C TYR A 6 -4.01 9.10 -0.18
N PRO A 7 -4.68 10.02 0.53
CA PRO A 7 -4.98 11.34 -0.01
C PRO A 7 -3.71 12.18 -0.09
N ALA A 8 -3.40 12.64 -1.30
CA ALA A 8 -2.37 13.61 -1.57
C ALA A 8 -3.00 14.89 -2.13
N ARG A 9 -2.56 16.04 -1.61
CA ARG A 9 -2.84 17.32 -2.24
C ARG A 9 -1.85 17.52 -3.38
N ILE A 10 -2.36 17.83 -4.58
CA ILE A 10 -1.54 18.17 -5.74
C ILE A 10 -1.92 19.56 -6.25
N TRP A 11 -0.96 20.47 -6.27
CA TRP A 11 -1.15 21.84 -6.74
C TRP A 11 -0.03 22.26 -7.69
N ARG A 12 -0.29 23.27 -8.51
CA ARG A 12 0.69 23.78 -9.48
C ARG A 12 1.21 25.14 -9.06
N GLU A 13 2.51 25.30 -9.01
CA GLU A 13 3.20 26.55 -8.67
C GLU A 13 4.52 26.64 -9.46
N GLY A 14 4.84 27.82 -10.00
CA GLY A 14 6.07 28.00 -10.79
C GLY A 14 6.18 27.11 -12.04
N GLY A 15 5.05 26.60 -12.55
CA GLY A 15 5.01 25.67 -13.69
C GLY A 15 5.14 24.18 -13.31
N VAL A 16 5.48 23.86 -12.06
CA VAL A 16 5.69 22.51 -11.52
C VAL A 16 4.46 22.07 -10.71
N TYR A 17 4.18 20.76 -10.68
CA TYR A 17 3.17 20.16 -9.81
C TYR A 17 3.83 19.62 -8.55
N TYR A 18 3.41 20.12 -7.39
CA TYR A 18 3.85 19.65 -6.07
C TYR A 18 2.84 18.69 -5.48
N VAL A 19 3.33 17.74 -4.68
CA VAL A 19 2.53 16.72 -4.01
C VAL A 19 2.86 16.71 -2.53
N GLN A 20 1.83 16.74 -1.69
CA GLN A 20 1.94 16.52 -0.24
C GLN A 20 0.87 15.52 0.19
N PHE A 21 1.30 14.39 0.76
CA PHE A 21 0.41 13.45 1.42
C PHE A 21 -0.12 14.05 2.72
N LEU A 22 -1.42 13.88 2.96
CA LEU A 22 -2.10 14.51 4.09
C LEU A 22 -2.02 13.71 5.40
N ASP A 23 -1.62 12.44 5.29
CA ASP A 23 -1.50 11.49 6.41
C ASP A 23 -0.04 11.01 6.60
N LEU A 24 0.91 11.58 5.83
CA LEU A 24 2.33 11.24 5.85
C LEU A 24 3.14 12.53 5.88
N GLU A 25 3.71 12.88 7.03
CA GLU A 25 4.48 14.12 7.20
C GLU A 25 5.67 14.21 6.24
N ASN A 26 6.32 13.08 5.96
CA ASN A 26 7.47 12.94 5.05
C ASN A 26 7.06 12.58 3.61
N GLY A 27 5.77 12.56 3.28
CA GLY A 27 5.27 12.25 1.95
C GLY A 27 5.19 13.48 1.05
N PHE A 28 6.33 13.92 0.52
CA PHE A 28 6.41 15.06 -0.39
C PHE A 28 7.19 14.72 -1.66
N THR A 29 6.71 15.21 -2.81
CA THR A 29 7.38 15.06 -4.10
C THR A 29 6.86 16.09 -5.11
N PHE A 30 7.33 16.04 -6.36
CA PHE A 30 6.88 16.89 -7.44
C PHE A 30 7.05 16.23 -8.81
N GLY A 31 6.43 16.82 -9.83
CA GLY A 31 6.59 16.45 -11.24
C GLY A 31 6.32 17.63 -12.17
N ASN A 32 6.79 17.55 -13.41
CA ASN A 32 6.58 18.62 -14.41
C ASN A 32 5.18 18.56 -15.02
N THR A 33 4.52 17.40 -14.95
CA THR A 33 3.12 17.21 -15.34
C THR A 33 2.30 16.63 -14.19
N LEU A 34 0.97 16.73 -14.28
CA LEU A 34 0.08 16.11 -13.28
C LEU A 34 0.23 14.58 -13.25
N LEU A 35 0.47 13.95 -14.41
CA LEU A 35 0.70 12.51 -14.49
C LEU A 35 2.00 12.13 -13.79
N GLU A 36 3.10 12.78 -14.16
CA GLU A 36 4.41 12.57 -13.54
C GLU A 36 4.37 12.81 -12.02
N ALA A 37 3.68 13.85 -11.55
CA ALA A 37 3.53 14.10 -10.12
C ALA A 37 2.79 12.96 -9.40
N GLN A 38 1.78 12.35 -10.02
CA GLN A 38 1.08 11.18 -9.47
C GLN A 38 1.96 9.92 -9.48
N ASP A 39 2.75 9.71 -10.53
CA ASP A 39 3.70 8.59 -10.62
C ASP A 39 4.76 8.72 -9.53
N MET A 40 5.38 9.90 -9.40
CA MET A 40 6.33 10.20 -8.33
C MET A 40 5.71 10.08 -6.94
N ALA A 41 4.41 10.41 -6.79
CA ALA A 41 3.69 10.24 -5.53
C ALA A 41 3.52 8.76 -5.17
N ALA A 42 3.20 7.91 -6.15
CA ALA A 42 3.09 6.48 -5.96
C ALA A 42 4.44 5.88 -5.54
N ASP A 43 5.55 6.31 -6.13
CA ASP A 43 6.91 5.87 -5.76
C ASP A 43 7.26 6.24 -4.31
N VAL A 44 7.06 7.51 -3.93
CA VAL A 44 7.31 7.96 -2.54
C VAL A 44 6.42 7.22 -1.55
N LEU A 45 5.13 7.06 -1.85
CA LEU A 45 4.20 6.32 -1.00
C LEU A 45 4.65 4.86 -0.81
N SER A 46 5.08 4.22 -1.90
CA SER A 46 5.57 2.83 -1.88
C SER A 46 6.80 2.70 -1.00
N ALA A 47 7.78 3.60 -1.15
CA ALA A 47 8.99 3.59 -0.35
C ALA A 47 8.71 3.79 1.15
N LEU A 48 7.83 4.74 1.49
CA LEU A 48 7.46 5.02 2.88
C LEU A 48 6.76 3.81 3.53
N LEU A 49 5.77 3.23 2.85
CA LEU A 49 5.02 2.09 3.38
C LEU A 49 5.86 0.80 3.43
N ALA A 50 6.72 0.58 2.43
CA ALA A 50 7.67 -0.53 2.45
C ALA A 50 8.61 -0.41 3.65
N SER A 51 9.16 0.78 3.90
CA SER A 51 10.01 1.04 5.07
C SER A 51 9.28 0.75 6.38
N CYS A 52 8.01 1.15 6.52
CA CYS A 52 7.20 0.81 7.69
C CYS A 52 7.07 -0.72 7.86
N ILE A 53 6.82 -1.46 6.78
CA ILE A 53 6.67 -2.92 6.80
C ILE A 53 7.96 -3.61 7.23
N GLU A 54 9.10 -3.20 6.66
CA GLU A 54 10.44 -3.76 6.90
C GLU A 54 10.89 -3.54 8.34
N HIS A 55 10.69 -2.34 8.88
CA HIS A 55 11.14 -1.96 10.22
C HIS A 55 10.11 -2.27 11.30
N GLY A 56 8.96 -2.86 10.93
CA GLY A 56 7.86 -3.13 11.85
C GLY A 56 7.27 -1.86 12.48
N ALA A 57 7.41 -0.71 11.83
CA ALA A 57 6.85 0.55 12.30
C ALA A 57 5.33 0.57 12.14
N PRO A 58 4.60 1.40 12.90
CA PRO A 58 3.18 1.63 12.69
C PRO A 58 2.91 2.07 11.25
N ILE A 59 1.93 1.44 10.61
CA ILE A 59 1.52 1.81 9.26
C ILE A 59 0.43 2.87 9.38
N PRO A 60 0.63 4.09 8.86
CA PRO A 60 -0.37 5.15 8.95
C PRO A 60 -1.62 4.76 8.18
N GLU A 61 -2.81 4.91 8.76
CA GLU A 61 -4.07 4.65 8.06
C GLU A 61 -4.46 5.88 7.21
N PRO A 62 -4.91 5.68 5.96
CA PRO A 62 -5.31 6.77 5.09
C PRO A 62 -6.64 7.38 5.57
N SER A 63 -6.72 8.71 5.58
CA SER A 63 -7.92 9.45 5.89
C SER A 63 -8.85 9.58 4.68
N SER A 64 -10.16 9.68 4.94
CA SER A 64 -11.14 9.92 3.88
C SER A 64 -11.27 11.42 3.57
N ARG A 65 -10.30 11.96 2.82
CA ARG A 65 -10.31 13.37 2.39
C ARG A 65 -10.75 13.51 0.95
N LYS A 66 -11.47 14.59 0.66
CA LYS A 66 -11.95 14.96 -0.68
C LYS A 66 -11.73 16.45 -0.90
N GLY A 67 -11.47 16.84 -2.14
CA GLY A 67 -11.26 18.23 -2.52
C GLY A 67 -10.89 18.32 -4.00
N LYS A 68 -10.90 19.54 -4.55
CA LYS A 68 -10.60 19.78 -5.97
C LYS A 68 -9.15 19.43 -6.32
N ASP A 69 -8.25 19.59 -5.36
CA ASP A 69 -6.81 19.35 -5.47
C ASP A 69 -6.37 18.10 -4.71
N ILE A 70 -7.32 17.25 -4.27
CA ILE A 70 -7.04 16.02 -3.54
C ILE A 70 -7.15 14.82 -4.48
N TYR A 71 -6.07 14.05 -4.57
CA TYR A 71 -5.94 12.86 -5.39
C TYR A 71 -5.72 11.65 -4.47
N LEU A 72 -6.34 10.52 -4.81
CA LEU A 72 -6.14 9.27 -4.08
C LEU A 72 -5.05 8.46 -4.78
N ILE A 73 -3.91 8.32 -4.12
CA ILE A 73 -2.74 7.62 -4.66
C ILE A 73 -2.66 6.23 -4.05
N ALA A 74 -2.50 5.21 -4.90
CA ALA A 74 -2.15 3.87 -4.47
C ALA A 74 -0.62 3.72 -4.47
N PRO A 75 -0.02 2.95 -3.55
CA PRO A 75 1.35 2.49 -3.72
C PRO A 75 1.41 1.47 -4.87
N ASP A 76 2.61 1.03 -5.22
CA ASP A 76 2.79 -0.06 -6.18
C ASP A 76 2.04 -1.32 -5.72
N ALA A 77 1.69 -2.16 -6.70
CA ALA A 77 0.82 -3.31 -6.45
C ALA A 77 1.40 -4.32 -5.44
N LYS A 78 2.74 -4.45 -5.34
CA LYS A 78 3.38 -5.38 -4.39
C LYS A 78 3.30 -4.84 -2.98
N VAL A 79 3.66 -3.57 -2.77
CA VAL A 79 3.50 -2.90 -1.47
C VAL A 79 2.04 -2.88 -1.05
N GLN A 80 1.13 -2.56 -1.97
CA GLN A 80 -0.31 -2.58 -1.73
C GLN A 80 -0.80 -3.95 -1.26
N ALA A 81 -0.39 -5.03 -1.94
CA ALA A 81 -0.79 -6.39 -1.58
C ALA A 81 -0.25 -6.79 -0.21
N ALA A 82 1.03 -6.53 0.07
CA ALA A 82 1.66 -6.80 1.35
C ALA A 82 0.96 -6.06 2.50
N LEU A 83 0.69 -4.76 2.30
CA LEU A 83 -0.02 -3.91 3.25
C LEU A 83 -1.42 -4.44 3.55
N LEU A 84 -2.24 -4.70 2.52
CA LEU A 84 -3.62 -5.15 2.70
C LEU A 84 -3.69 -6.50 3.43
N LEU A 85 -2.79 -7.44 3.13
CA LEU A 85 -2.72 -8.72 3.83
C LEU A 85 -2.31 -8.55 5.28
N ARG A 86 -1.29 -7.73 5.57
CA ARG A 86 -0.86 -7.43 6.93
C ARG A 86 -1.96 -6.77 7.75
N THR A 87 -2.68 -5.80 7.18
CA THR A 87 -3.82 -5.16 7.83
C THR A 87 -4.98 -6.14 8.03
N ALA A 88 -5.27 -7.00 7.04
CA ALA A 88 -6.33 -8.01 7.15
C ALA A 88 -6.03 -9.11 8.18
N ARG A 89 -4.74 -9.42 8.39
CA ARG A 89 -4.28 -10.35 9.44
C ARG A 89 -4.56 -9.81 10.84
N ALA A 90 -4.57 -8.49 11.02
CA ALA A 90 -4.83 -7.83 12.29
C ALA A 90 -3.93 -8.41 13.41
N SER A 91 -4.53 -8.93 14.49
CA SER A 91 -3.81 -9.51 15.63
C SER A 91 -3.31 -10.94 15.41
N ARG A 92 -3.75 -11.64 14.35
CA ARG A 92 -3.30 -13.01 14.08
C ARG A 92 -1.81 -13.01 13.78
N SER A 93 -1.07 -14.00 14.27
CA SER A 93 0.34 -14.17 13.94
C SER A 93 0.51 -14.66 12.50
N GLN A 94 1.69 -14.42 11.92
CA GLN A 94 2.03 -14.98 10.61
C GLN A 94 2.03 -16.52 10.61
N GLY A 95 2.31 -17.16 11.76
CA GLY A 95 2.27 -18.61 11.92
C GLY A 95 0.85 -19.17 11.83
N GLU A 96 -0.10 -18.55 12.50
CA GLU A 96 -1.52 -18.95 12.45
C GLU A 96 -2.10 -18.83 11.04
N VAL A 97 -1.68 -17.82 10.27
CA VAL A 97 -2.12 -17.69 8.88
C VAL A 97 -1.42 -18.71 7.99
N ALA A 98 -0.12 -18.97 8.19
CA ALA A 98 0.62 -19.99 7.46
C ALA A 98 0.02 -21.39 7.66
N GLU A 99 -0.31 -21.75 8.89
CA GLU A 99 -0.95 -23.02 9.25
C GLU A 99 -2.32 -23.16 8.56
N ALA A 100 -3.18 -22.14 8.66
CA ALA A 100 -4.48 -22.16 8.00
C ALA A 100 -4.37 -22.12 6.46
N MET A 101 -3.27 -21.61 5.91
CA MET A 101 -2.92 -21.73 4.50
C MET A 101 -2.29 -23.08 4.13
N GLY A 102 -1.97 -23.95 5.09
CA GLY A 102 -1.23 -25.19 4.84
C GLY A 102 0.15 -24.94 4.22
N THR A 103 0.89 -23.95 4.73
CA THR A 103 2.24 -23.60 4.27
C THR A 103 3.16 -23.31 5.46
N THR A 104 4.46 -23.15 5.20
CA THR A 104 5.44 -22.84 6.26
C THR A 104 5.38 -21.36 6.64
N TRP A 105 5.82 -21.06 7.87
CA TRP A 105 5.92 -19.67 8.34
C TRP A 105 6.78 -18.81 7.41
N GLN A 106 7.95 -19.30 6.96
CA GLN A 106 8.84 -18.57 6.05
C GLN A 106 8.19 -18.31 4.69
N ALA A 107 7.39 -19.26 4.19
CA ALA A 107 6.67 -19.09 2.93
C ALA A 107 5.59 -18.00 3.04
N TYR A 108 4.87 -17.95 4.17
CA TYR A 108 3.88 -16.91 4.43
C TYR A 108 4.53 -15.56 4.74
N GLN A 109 5.61 -15.53 5.50
CA GLN A 109 6.33 -14.30 5.85
C GLN A 109 6.67 -13.50 4.59
N LYS A 110 7.14 -14.17 3.53
CA LYS A 110 7.42 -13.54 2.23
C LYS A 110 6.19 -12.92 1.58
N ILE A 111 5.00 -13.46 1.77
CA ILE A 111 3.76 -12.93 1.17
C ILE A 111 3.47 -11.50 1.65
N GLU A 112 3.83 -11.18 2.89
CA GLU A 112 3.65 -9.85 3.49
C GLU A 112 4.88 -8.93 3.33
N GLN A 113 5.85 -9.28 2.48
CA GLN A 113 7.02 -8.43 2.20
C GLN A 113 6.82 -7.59 0.93
N PRO A 114 7.27 -6.32 0.90
CA PRO A 114 7.15 -5.42 -0.25
C PRO A 114 7.79 -5.96 -1.53
N ASP A 115 8.98 -6.56 -1.40
CA ASP A 115 9.78 -7.00 -2.56
C ASP A 115 9.45 -8.42 -3.04
N ALA A 116 8.45 -9.07 -2.44
CA ALA A 116 8.18 -10.46 -2.75
C ALA A 116 7.51 -10.63 -4.12
N ASN A 117 8.04 -11.57 -4.91
CA ASN A 117 7.39 -12.04 -6.13
C ASN A 117 6.29 -13.06 -5.82
N THR A 118 5.25 -12.58 -5.13
CA THR A 118 4.09 -13.39 -4.73
C THR A 118 3.12 -13.55 -5.90
N THR A 119 2.70 -14.78 -6.19
CA THR A 119 1.75 -15.06 -7.27
C THR A 119 0.32 -14.71 -6.86
N LEU A 120 -0.54 -14.38 -7.84
CA LEU A 120 -1.96 -14.12 -7.60
C LEU A 120 -2.66 -15.27 -6.85
N SER A 121 -2.33 -16.52 -7.16
CA SER A 121 -2.87 -17.70 -6.48
C SER A 121 -2.54 -17.71 -4.97
N LYS A 122 -1.31 -17.33 -4.60
CA LYS A 122 -0.91 -17.20 -3.19
C LYS A 122 -1.64 -16.06 -2.50
N LEU A 123 -1.74 -14.89 -3.14
CA LEU A 123 -2.49 -13.74 -2.61
C LEU A 123 -3.96 -14.10 -2.39
N GLN A 124 -4.59 -14.78 -3.35
CA GLN A 124 -5.98 -15.22 -3.25
C GLN A 124 -6.19 -16.22 -2.11
N LYS A 125 -5.27 -17.18 -1.92
CA LYS A 125 -5.32 -18.14 -0.81
C LYS A 125 -5.15 -17.45 0.54
N ALA A 126 -4.21 -16.51 0.66
CA ALA A 126 -4.00 -15.72 1.87
C ALA A 126 -5.24 -14.89 2.22
N ALA A 127 -5.77 -14.13 1.24
CA ALA A 127 -6.99 -13.35 1.42
C ALA A 127 -8.16 -14.23 1.90
N LYS A 128 -8.35 -15.41 1.30
CA LYS A 128 -9.42 -16.35 1.69
C LYS A 128 -9.29 -16.81 3.15
N VAL A 129 -8.09 -17.19 3.58
CA VAL A 129 -7.82 -17.62 4.98
C VAL A 129 -8.01 -16.48 5.99
N LEU A 130 -7.84 -15.24 5.53
CA LEU A 130 -8.11 -14.03 6.30
C LEU A 130 -9.58 -13.58 6.24
N GLY A 131 -10.47 -14.38 5.64
CA GLY A 131 -11.89 -14.05 5.50
C GLY A 131 -12.16 -12.89 4.53
N LYS A 132 -11.22 -12.63 3.61
CA LYS A 132 -11.30 -11.59 2.57
C LYS A 132 -11.44 -12.21 1.19
N ARG A 133 -11.73 -11.36 0.20
CA ARG A 133 -11.76 -11.70 -1.22
C ARG A 133 -10.75 -10.84 -1.95
N LEU A 134 -9.85 -11.45 -2.71
CA LEU A 134 -8.97 -10.72 -3.63
C LEU A 134 -9.80 -10.26 -4.82
N VAL A 135 -9.71 -8.97 -5.15
CA VAL A 135 -10.32 -8.34 -6.32
C VAL A 135 -9.22 -7.55 -7.02
N ILE A 136 -9.16 -7.65 -8.35
CA ILE A 136 -8.25 -6.88 -9.19
C ILE A 136 -9.11 -5.87 -9.96
N GLU A 137 -8.71 -4.61 -9.91
CA GLU A 137 -9.39 -3.48 -10.55
C GLU A 137 -8.33 -2.67 -11.30
N LEU A 138 -8.65 -2.23 -12.51
CA LEU A 138 -7.85 -1.25 -13.26
C LEU A 138 -8.52 0.11 -13.11
N ARG A 139 -7.72 1.16 -12.96
CA ARG A 139 -8.18 2.53 -12.76
C ARG A 139 -7.44 3.47 -13.70
#